data_AF-A0A920NWI4-F1
#
_entry.id   AF-A0A920NWI4-F1
#
_cell.length_a   1.000
_cell.length_b   1.000
_cell.length_c   1.000
_cell.angle_alpha   90.00
_cell.angle_beta   90.00
_cell.angle_gamma   90.00
#
_symmetry.space_group_name_H-M   'P 1'
#
loop_
_entity.id
_entity.type
_entity.pdbx_description
1 polymer ?
#
loop_
_entity_poly.entity_id
_entity_poly.type
_entity_poly.pdbx_seq_one_letter_code
_entity_poly.pdbx_strand_id
1 'polypeptide(L)' 'MTNKKVEYLKLIKNLSDDIGISEEETKSLVDIALSSTDRRYVNYEELKDEITTFLVINIFSLICKL' A
#
# COMPACT_ATOMS: atom_id res chain seq x y z
N MET A 1 12.28 16.96 9.04
CA MET A 1 10.81 16.88 9.13
C MET A 1 10.33 16.26 7.83
N THR A 2 10.13 14.95 7.83
CA THR A 2 9.74 14.20 6.62
C THR A 2 8.35 14.68 6.20
N ASN A 3 8.22 15.12 4.96
CA ASN A 3 6.95 15.64 4.46
C ASN A 3 6.01 14.45 4.21
N LYS A 4 4.96 14.28 5.03
CA LYS A 4 3.97 13.18 4.91
C LYS A 4 3.42 13.04 3.49
N LYS A 5 3.30 14.15 2.74
CA LYS A 5 2.88 14.13 1.33
C LYS A 5 3.92 13.46 0.42
N VAL A 6 5.21 13.68 0.67
CA VAL A 6 6.30 13.06 -0.09
C VAL A 6 6.34 11.56 0.18
N GLU A 7 6.24 11.13 1.43
CA GLU A 7 6.19 9.70 1.79
C GLU A 7 4.97 9.01 1.20
N TYR A 8 3.80 9.65 1.23
CA TYR A 8 2.59 9.14 0.59
C TYR A 8 2.75 8.95 -0.93
N LEU A 9 3.29 9.95 -1.63
CA LEU A 9 3.52 9.84 -3.08
C LEU A 9 4.58 8.79 -3.41
N LYS A 10 5.63 8.69 -2.58
CA LYS A 10 6.68 7.68 -2.72
C LYS A 10 6.12 6.27 -2.50
N LEU A 11 5.25 6.09 -1.52
CA LEU A 11 4.57 4.82 -1.26
C LEU A 11 3.72 4.39 -2.46
N ILE A 12 2.91 5.30 -3.01
CA ILE A 12 2.08 5.03 -4.20
C ILE A 12 2.96 4.60 -5.37
N LYS A 13 4.02 5.34 -5.66
CA LYS A 13 4.91 5.02 -6.77
C LYS A 13 5.60 3.67 -6.59
N ASN A 14 6.18 3.45 -5.41
CA ASN A 14 6.88 2.20 -5.11
C ASN A 14 5.95 0.99 -5.21
N LEU A 15 4.74 1.07 -4.65
CA LEU A 15 3.77 -0.02 -4.74
C LEU A 15 3.28 -0.24 -6.17
N SER A 16 3.06 0.83 -6.93
CA SER A 16 2.66 0.75 -8.34
C SER A 16 3.73 0.03 -9.18
N ASP A 17 5.00 0.39 -8.97
CA ASP A 17 6.15 -0.25 -9.60
C ASP A 17 6.31 -1.72 -9.16
N ASP A 18 6.15 -2.02 -7.86
CA ASP A 18 6.32 -3.36 -7.28
C ASP A 18 5.20 -4.34 -7.68
N ILE A 19 3.94 -3.87 -7.74
CA ILE A 19 2.75 -4.69 -8.01
C ILE A 19 2.45 -4.77 -9.52
N GLY A 20 2.84 -3.75 -10.29
CA GLY A 20 2.56 -3.67 -11.72
C GLY A 20 1.14 -3.20 -12.07
N ILE A 21 0.53 -2.38 -11.20
CA ILE A 21 -0.77 -1.73 -11.44
C ILE A 21 -0.60 -0.21 -11.50
N SER A 22 -1.58 0.53 -12.02
CA SER A 22 -1.44 1.99 -12.19
C SER A 22 -1.28 2.74 -10.86
N GLU A 23 -0.63 3.92 -10.90
CA GLU A 23 -0.53 4.79 -9.71
C GLU A 23 -1.92 5.21 -9.19
N GLU A 24 -2.92 5.34 -10.07
CA GLU A 24 -4.30 5.67 -9.71
C GLU A 24 -4.98 4.55 -8.91
N GLU A 25 -4.87 3.31 -9.38
CA GLU A 25 -5.38 2.14 -8.66
C GLU A 25 -4.63 1.94 -7.34
N THR A 26 -3.31 2.11 -7.36
CA THR A 26 -2.46 2.03 -6.17
C THR A 26 -2.85 3.09 -5.14
N LYS A 27 -3.12 4.32 -5.58
CA LYS A 27 -3.61 5.39 -4.71
C LYS A 27 -4.91 4.98 -4.01
N SER A 28 -5.84 4.36 -4.73
CA SER A 28 -7.10 3.86 -4.14
C SER A 28 -6.82 2.84 -3.01
N LEU A 29 -5.90 1.89 -3.23
CA LEU A 29 -5.50 0.91 -2.21
C LEU A 29 -4.86 1.57 -0.98
N VAL A 30 -3.92 2.49 -1.19
CA VAL A 30 -3.26 3.21 -0.10
C VAL A 30 -4.26 4.07 0.68
N ASP A 31 -5.20 4.74 0.01
CA ASP A 31 -6.24 5.55 0.66
C ASP A 31 -7.16 4.69 1.52
N ILE A 32 -7.50 3.47 1.07
CA ILE A 32 -8.28 2.49 1.85
C ILE A 32 -7.50 2.06 3.10
N ALA A 33 -6.24 1.66 2.96
CA ALA A 33 -5.40 1.23 4.10
C ALA A 33 -5.16 2.37 5.12
N LEU A 34 -5.03 3.61 4.64
CA LEU A 34 -4.95 4.80 5.48
C LEU A 34 -6.28 5.15 6.17
N SER A 35 -7.41 4.74 5.61
CA SER A 35 -8.72 4.94 6.24
C SER A 35 -8.90 4.06 7.50
N SER A 36 -8.21 2.93 7.56
CA SER A 36 -8.19 2.01 8.71
C SER A 36 -7.07 2.29 9.72
N THR A 37 -6.22 3.29 9.48
CA THR A 37 -5.04 3.60 10.31
C THR A 37 -5.21 4.92 11.08
N ASP A 38 -4.66 5.04 12.30
CA ASP A 38 -4.59 6.35 12.98
C ASP A 38 -3.65 7.30 12.22
N ARG A 39 -4.23 8.24 11.49
CA ARG A 39 -3.54 9.21 10.62
C ARG A 39 -2.50 10.08 11.35
N ARG A 40 -2.54 10.15 12.69
CA ARG A 40 -1.56 10.89 13.48
C ARG A 40 -0.19 10.22 13.43
N TYR A 41 -0.14 8.90 13.40
CA TYR A 41 1.07 8.08 13.56
C TYR A 41 1.28 7.07 12.42
N VAL A 42 1.13 7.53 11.16
CA VAL A 42 1.38 6.68 10.00
C VAL A 42 2.88 6.42 9.84
N ASN A 43 3.29 5.15 9.96
CA ASN A 43 4.57 4.66 9.48
C ASN A 43 4.39 4.13 8.05
N TYR A 44 4.96 4.83 7.06
CA TYR A 44 4.77 4.51 5.64
C TYR A 44 5.50 3.23 5.19
N GLU A 45 6.57 2.82 5.89
CA GLU A 45 7.26 1.56 5.60
C GLU A 45 6.44 0.37 6.11
N GLU A 46 5.92 0.44 7.34
CA GLU A 46 5.00 -0.58 7.86
C GLU A 46 3.74 -0.69 7.00
N LEU A 47 3.18 0.44 6.57
CA LEU A 47 2.02 0.46 5.68
C LEU A 47 2.32 -0.19 4.32
N LYS A 48 3.54 -0.03 3.80
CA LYS A 48 3.98 -0.71 2.58
C LYS A 48 3.97 -2.23 2.76
N ASP A 49 4.53 -2.70 3.87
CA ASP A 49 4.62 -4.12 4.17
C ASP A 49 3.24 -4.76 4.39
N GLU A 50 2.33 -4.06 5.07
CA GLU A 50 0.95 -4.50 5.27
C GLU A 50 0.19 -4.65 3.95
N ILE A 51 0.23 -3.62 3.08
CA ILE A 51 -0.42 -3.67 1.77
C ILE A 51 0.16 -4.80 0.92
N THR A 52 1.49 -4.92 0.89
CA THR A 52 2.17 -5.98 0.12
C THR A 52 1.78 -7.37 0.62
N THR A 53 1.79 -7.56 1.94
CA THR A 53 1.39 -8.84 2.57
C THR A 53 -0.06 -9.19 2.25
N PHE A 54 -0.97 -8.23 2.35
CA PHE A 54 -2.37 -8.43 1.98
C PHE A 54 -2.50 -8.90 0.52
N LEU A 55 -1.82 -8.24 -0.41
CA LEU A 55 -1.88 -8.61 -1.83
C LEU A 55 -1.28 -9.98 -2.09
N VAL A 56 -0.11 -10.30 -1.52
CA VAL A 56 0.52 -11.62 -1.66
C VAL A 56 -0.39 -12.72 -1.14
N ILE A 57 -1.01 -12.53 0.04
CA ILE A 57 -1.96 -13.51 0.60
C ILE A 57 -3.16 -13.71 -0.33
N ASN A 58 -3.77 -12.63 -0.82
CA ASN A 58 -4.93 -12.73 -1.71
C ASN A 58 -4.60 -13.41 -3.03
N ILE A 59 -3.48 -13.04 -3.66
CA ILE A 59 -3.01 -13.67 -4.90
C ILE A 59 -2.69 -15.14 -4.66
N PHE A 60 -1.99 -15.46 -3.57
CA PHE A 60 -1.67 -16.84 -3.21
C PHE A 60 -2.94 -17.67 -2.98
N SER A 61 -3.92 -17.13 -2.24
CA SER A 61 -5.22 -17.76 -2.03
C SER A 61 -5.93 -18.05 -3.36
N LEU A 62 -5.91 -17.08 -4.28
CA LEU A 62 -6.52 -17.22 -5.60
C LEU A 62 -5.84 -18.32 -6.45
N ILE A 63 -4.51 -18.34 -6.47
CA ILE A 63 -3.72 -19.34 -7.23
C ILE A 63 -3.90 -20.73 -6.64
N CYS A 64 -3.83 -20.85 -5.31
CA CYS A 64 -3.92 -22.12 -4.61
C CYS A 64 -5.37 -22.64 -4.48
N LYS A 65 -6.38 -21.84 -4.82
CA LYS A 65 -7.81 -22.15 -4.62
C LYS A 65 -8.12 -22.61 -3.18
N LEU A 66 -7.45 -21.97 -2.21
CA LEU A 66 -7.69 -22.19 -0.78
C LEU A 66 -9.10 -21.75 -0.39
#